data_AF-A0A834M219-F1
#
_entry.id   AF-A0A834M219-F1
#
_cell.length_a   1.000
_cell.length_b   1.000
_cell.length_c   1.000
_cell.angle_alpha   90.00
_cell.angle_beta   90.00
_cell.angle_gamma   90.00
#
_symmetry.space_group_name_H-M   'P 1'
#
loop_
_entity.id
_entity.type
_entity.pdbx_description
1 polymer ?
#
loop_
_entity_poly.entity_id
_entity_poly.type
_entity_poly.pdbx_seq_one_letter_code
_entity_poly.pdbx_strand_id
1 'polypeptide(L)'
;MAALHVGMRVRVACCSLIYRKVLRLRLTSLGGKTVGNAINLMSNDVMRFDMAPLFLHYLWIAPLQGVLICYFIYLEMGIASFYGMLAVIVIMPLQSR
;
A
#
# COMPACT_ATOMS: atom_id res chain seq x y z
N MET A 1 -9.14 -4.95 13.61
CA MET A 1 -10.43 -5.47 13.09
C MET A 1 -11.08 -4.53 12.08
N ALA A 2 -11.33 -3.24 12.43
CA ALA A 2 -12.05 -2.31 11.52
C ALA A 2 -11.38 -2.10 10.15
N ALA A 3 -10.07 -1.87 10.10
CA ALA A 3 -9.33 -1.69 8.84
C ALA A 3 -9.35 -2.94 7.94
N LEU A 4 -9.27 -4.14 8.53
CA LEU A 4 -9.38 -5.41 7.82
C LEU A 4 -10.80 -5.61 7.24
N HIS A 5 -11.84 -5.20 7.97
CA HIS A 5 -13.21 -5.21 7.46
C HIS A 5 -13.38 -4.27 6.26
N VAL A 6 -12.72 -3.11 6.27
CA VAL A 6 -12.72 -2.20 5.11
C VAL A 6 -12.03 -2.86 3.91
N GLY A 7 -10.87 -3.50 4.13
CA GLY A 7 -10.16 -4.25 3.08
C GLY A 7 -11.04 -5.31 2.41
N MET A 8 -11.71 -6.13 3.22
CA MET A 8 -12.64 -7.15 2.71
C MET A 8 -13.81 -6.54 1.91
N ARG A 9 -14.40 -5.43 2.38
CA ARG A 9 -15.48 -4.75 1.64
C ARG A 9 -15.00 -4.22 0.29
N VAL A 10 -13.81 -3.63 0.25
CA VAL A 10 -13.17 -3.15 -0.99
C VAL A 10 -12.93 -4.32 -1.94
N ARG A 11 -12.37 -5.42 -1.46
CA ARG A 11 -12.14 -6.65 -2.23
C ARG A 11 -13.43 -7.17 -2.88
N VAL A 12 -14.49 -7.34 -2.09
CA VAL A 12 -15.80 -7.84 -2.57
C VAL A 12 -16.40 -6.88 -3.61
N ALA A 13 -16.34 -5.57 -3.36
CA ALA A 13 -16.84 -4.57 -4.31
C ALA A 13 -16.07 -4.59 -5.64
N CYS A 14 -14.73 -4.64 -5.59
CA CYS A 14 -13.88 -4.70 -6.77
C CYS A 14 -14.14 -5.96 -7.59
N CYS A 15 -14.17 -7.14 -6.96
CA CYS A 15 -14.48 -8.40 -7.66
C CYS A 15 -15.86 -8.34 -8.34
N SER A 16 -16.88 -7.81 -7.67
CA SER A 16 -18.23 -7.66 -8.23
C SER A 16 -18.25 -6.73 -9.46
N LEU A 17 -17.56 -5.58 -9.38
CA LEU A 17 -17.45 -4.64 -10.49
C LEU A 17 -16.70 -5.22 -11.69
N ILE A 18 -15.59 -5.92 -11.45
CA ILE A 18 -14.80 -6.58 -12.49
C ILE A 18 -15.63 -7.67 -13.17
N TYR A 19 -16.28 -8.53 -12.39
CA TYR A 19 -17.17 -9.57 -12.91
C TYR A 19 -18.27 -9.00 -13.82
N ARG A 20 -18.97 -7.96 -13.34
CA ARG A 20 -20.02 -7.28 -14.11
C ARG A 20 -19.51 -6.56 -15.37
N LYS A 21 -18.23 -6.15 -15.38
CA LYS A 21 -17.59 -5.52 -16.54
C LYS A 21 -17.20 -6.57 -17.58
N VAL A 22 -16.62 -7.69 -17.15
CA VAL A 22 -16.25 -8.82 -18.03
C VAL A 22 -17.47 -9.36 -18.76
N LEU A 23 -18.61 -9.54 -18.09
CA LEU A 23 -19.85 -10.02 -18.72
C LEU A 23 -20.47 -9.08 -19.76
N ARG A 24 -20.11 -7.78 -19.74
CA ARG A 24 -20.65 -6.77 -20.67
C ARG A 24 -19.69 -6.38 -21.79
N LEU A 25 -18.46 -6.88 -21.77
CA LEU A 25 -17.45 -6.60 -22.79
C LEU A 25 -17.65 -7.53 -23.98
N ARG A 26 -17.63 -6.96 -25.20
CA ARG A 26 -17.61 -7.75 -26.44
C ARG A 26 -16.16 -8.20 -26.72
N LEU A 27 -15.96 -9.44 -27.19
CA LEU A 27 -14.63 -9.99 -27.48
C LEU A 27 -13.77 -9.10 -28.40
N THR A 28 -14.38 -8.37 -29.33
CA THR A 28 -13.69 -7.43 -30.22
C THR A 28 -13.14 -6.20 -29.51
N SER A 29 -13.71 -5.80 -28.36
CA SER A 29 -13.23 -4.68 -27.56
C SER A 29 -12.12 -5.07 -26.56
N LEU A 30 -11.78 -6.36 -26.46
CA LEU A 30 -10.76 -6.83 -25.53
C LEU A 30 -9.34 -6.45 -25.99
N GLY A 31 -9.13 -6.13 -27.27
CA GLY A 31 -7.89 -5.51 -27.78
C GLY A 31 -6.61 -6.19 -27.28
N GLY A 32 -6.60 -7.54 -27.24
CA GLY A 32 -5.47 -8.35 -26.75
C GLY A 32 -5.47 -8.70 -25.25
N LYS A 33 -6.36 -8.12 -24.43
CA LYS A 33 -6.56 -8.56 -23.04
C LYS A 33 -7.48 -9.79 -23.03
N THR A 34 -7.12 -10.84 -22.30
CA THR A 34 -7.96 -12.05 -22.22
C THR A 34 -8.85 -12.03 -20.99
N VAL A 35 -9.90 -12.86 -20.97
CA VAL A 35 -10.67 -13.15 -19.74
C VAL A 35 -9.76 -13.67 -18.63
N GLY A 36 -8.71 -14.40 -19.00
CA GLY A 36 -7.66 -14.85 -18.07
C GLY A 36 -6.95 -13.70 -17.35
N ASN A 37 -6.69 -12.57 -18.01
CA ASN A 37 -6.11 -11.40 -17.35
C ASN A 37 -7.04 -10.78 -16.32
N ALA A 38 -8.36 -10.79 -16.54
CA ALA A 38 -9.34 -10.32 -15.56
C ALA A 38 -9.41 -11.26 -14.34
N ILE A 39 -9.31 -12.57 -14.56
CA ILE A 39 -9.22 -13.55 -13.47
C ILE A 39 -7.91 -13.35 -12.69
N ASN A 40 -6.79 -13.16 -13.38
CA ASN A 40 -5.49 -12.89 -12.74
C ASN A 40 -5.54 -11.61 -11.88
N LEU A 41 -6.16 -10.55 -12.39
CA LEU A 41 -6.38 -9.30 -11.64
C LEU A 41 -7.20 -9.53 -10.36
N MET A 42 -8.28 -10.32 -10.44
CA MET A 42 -9.11 -10.62 -9.27
C MET A 42 -8.38 -11.51 -8.24
N SER A 43 -7.53 -12.43 -8.69
CA SER A 43 -6.83 -13.36 -7.81
C SER A 43 -5.55 -12.79 -7.21
N ASN A 44 -4.76 -12.01 -7.96
CA ASN A 44 -3.47 -11.50 -7.49
C ASN A 44 -3.56 -10.07 -6.97
N ASP A 45 -4.10 -9.14 -7.76
CA ASP A 45 -4.09 -7.72 -7.42
C ASP A 45 -5.14 -7.39 -6.36
N VAL A 46 -6.37 -7.87 -6.56
CA VAL A 46 -7.49 -7.54 -5.67
C VAL A 46 -7.33 -8.16 -4.28
N MET A 47 -6.60 -9.28 -4.15
CA MET A 47 -6.23 -9.85 -2.85
C MET A 47 -5.32 -8.93 -2.02
N ARG A 48 -4.54 -8.04 -2.64
CA ARG A 48 -3.67 -7.09 -1.89
C ARG A 48 -4.47 -6.06 -1.11
N PHE A 49 -5.72 -5.80 -1.48
CA PHE A 49 -6.58 -4.86 -0.76
C PHE A 49 -7.00 -5.32 0.63
N ASP A 50 -6.87 -6.61 0.97
CA ASP A 50 -7.15 -7.08 2.33
C ASP A 50 -6.16 -6.48 3.35
N MET A 51 -4.90 -6.31 2.95
CA MET A 51 -3.83 -5.80 3.82
C MET A 51 -3.48 -4.32 3.56
N ALA A 52 -3.79 -3.79 2.37
CA ALA A 52 -3.49 -2.41 2.02
C ALA A 52 -3.97 -1.37 3.07
N PRO A 53 -5.19 -1.44 3.64
CA PRO A 53 -5.65 -0.49 4.65
C PRO A 53 -4.80 -0.47 5.92
N LEU A 54 -4.11 -1.58 6.25
CA LEU A 54 -3.20 -1.61 7.40
C LEU A 54 -1.91 -0.84 7.11
N PHE A 55 -1.35 -1.00 5.90
CA PHE A 55 -0.07 -0.40 5.54
C PHE A 55 -0.18 1.06 5.11
N LEU A 56 -1.32 1.46 4.54
CA LEU A 56 -1.53 2.81 4.01
C LEU A 56 -1.35 3.89 5.10
N HIS A 57 -1.76 3.59 6.34
CA HIS A 57 -1.59 4.53 7.45
C HIS A 57 -0.13 4.78 7.83
N TYR A 58 0.75 3.80 7.63
CA TYR A 58 2.17 3.97 7.94
C TYR A 58 2.86 4.97 7.02
N LEU A 59 2.31 5.25 5.83
CA LEU A 59 2.89 6.20 4.88
C LEU A 59 3.03 7.62 5.47
N TRP A 60 2.09 8.04 6.31
CA TRP A 60 2.09 9.36 6.94
C TRP A 60 2.46 9.31 8.41
N ILE A 61 2.16 8.21 9.11
CA ILE A 61 2.57 8.03 10.51
C ILE A 61 4.10 7.94 10.62
N ALA A 62 4.78 7.20 9.74
CA ALA A 62 6.22 6.99 9.87
C ALA A 62 7.05 8.29 9.71
N PRO A 63 6.79 9.18 8.72
CA PRO A 63 7.46 10.47 8.65
C PRO A 63 7.18 11.36 9.86
N LEU A 64 5.92 11.45 10.29
CA LEU A 64 5.53 12.24 11.46
C LEU A 64 6.27 11.74 12.71
N GLN A 65 6.27 10.44 12.92
CA GLN A 65 6.96 9.79 14.03
C GLN A 65 8.48 10.04 13.96
N GLY A 66 9.08 9.95 12.77
CA GLY A 66 10.50 10.26 12.56
C GLY A 66 10.86 11.68 12.97
N VAL A 67 10.05 12.66 12.58
CA VAL A 67 10.25 14.07 12.98
C VAL A 67 10.15 14.24 14.50
N LEU A 68 9.13 13.64 15.13
CA LEU A 68 8.95 13.71 16.58
C LEU A 68 10.12 13.10 17.34
N ILE A 69 10.58 11.91 16.92
CA ILE A 69 11.74 11.24 17.53
C ILE A 69 12.99 12.10 17.37
N CYS A 70 13.24 12.65 16.16
CA CYS A 70 14.38 13.54 15.94
C CYS A 70 14.31 14.79 16.82
N TYR A 71 13.13 15.36 17.02
CA TYR A 71 12.95 16.52 17.87
C TYR A 71 13.28 16.21 19.33
N PHE A 72 12.79 15.09 19.87
CA PHE A 72 13.10 14.71 21.26
C PHE A 72 14.59 14.41 21.46
N ILE A 73 15.23 13.72 20.52
CA ILE A 73 16.68 13.46 20.61
C ILE A 73 17.49 14.75 20.45
N TYR A 74 17.01 15.69 19.62
CA TYR A 74 17.65 17.01 19.48
C TYR A 74 17.65 17.80 20.79
N LEU A 75 16.61 17.71 21.61
CA LEU A 75 16.58 18.39 22.92
C LEU A 75 17.69 17.89 23.86
N GLU A 76 18.04 16.61 23.79
CA GLU A 76 19.05 16.00 24.66
C GLU A 76 20.47 16.06 24.09
N MET A 77 20.63 15.88 22.77
CA MET A 77 21.94 15.70 22.11
C MET A 77 22.26 16.75 21.06
N GLY A 78 21.37 17.73 20.85
CA GLY A 78 21.54 18.81 19.87
C GLY A 78 21.75 18.28 18.46
N ILE A 79 22.74 18.86 17.77
CA ILE A 79 23.00 18.59 16.34
C ILE A 79 23.35 17.12 16.08
N ALA A 80 23.85 16.39 17.08
CA ALA A 80 24.16 14.96 16.97
C ALA A 80 22.95 14.12 16.49
N SER A 81 21.73 14.54 16.85
CA SER A 81 20.49 13.89 16.43
C SER A 81 20.34 13.78 14.90
N PHE A 82 20.80 14.79 14.15
CA PHE A 82 20.66 14.81 12.70
C PHE A 82 21.50 13.74 12.02
N TYR A 83 22.69 13.42 12.55
CA TYR A 83 23.53 12.34 12.01
C TYR A 83 22.88 10.97 12.19
N GLY A 84 22.22 10.73 13.33
CA GLY A 84 21.44 9.52 13.57
C GLY A 84 20.26 9.39 12.59
N MET A 85 19.51 10.47 12.38
CA MET A 85 18.41 10.49 11.42
C MET A 85 18.88 10.28 9.98
N LEU A 86 20.00 10.92 9.59
CA LEU A 86 20.62 10.76 8.28
C LEU A 86 20.98 9.28 8.03
N ALA A 87 21.58 8.61 9.01
CA ALA A 87 21.94 7.20 8.90
C ALA A 87 20.71 6.31 8.68
N VAL A 88 19.62 6.54 9.43
CA VAL A 88 18.35 5.80 9.26
C VAL A 88 17.79 5.98 7.85
N ILE A 89 17.75 7.22 7.34
CA ILE A 89 17.24 7.52 5.99
C ILE A 89 18.09 6.83 4.91
N VAL A 90 19.42 6.83 5.06
CA VAL A 90 20.35 6.17 4.12
C VAL A 90 20.21 4.64 4.13
N ILE A 91 19.94 4.04 5.29
CA ILE A 91 19.76 2.59 5.43
C ILE A 91 18.40 2.14 4.92
N MET A 92 17.35 2.97 5.05
CA MET A 92 15.98 2.64 4.64
C MET A 92 15.85 2.07 3.21
N PRO A 93 16.46 2.64 2.14
CA PRO A 93 16.38 2.07 0.79
C PRO A 93 17.07 0.71 0.67
N LEU A 94 18.09 0.42 1.50
CA LEU A 94 18.81 -0.86 1.48
C LEU A 94 17.96 -2.02 2.02
N GLN A 95 16.96 -1.74 2.87
CA GLN A 95 16.08 -2.77 3.44
C GLN A 95 15.04 -3.31 2.44
N SER A 96 14.90 -2.71 1.26
CA SER A 96 13.86 -3.06 0.27
C SER A 96 14.16 -4.28 -0.61
N ARG A 97 15.18 -5.08 -0.25
CA ARG A 97 15.55 -6.32 -0.92
C ARG A 97 15.17 -7.55 -0.10
#